data_AF-A0AAW7XH05-F1
#
_entry.id   AF-A0AAW7XH05-F1
#
_cell.length_a   1.000
_cell.length_b   1.000
_cell.length_c   1.000
_cell.angle_alpha   90.00
_cell.angle_beta   90.00
_cell.angle_gamma   90.00
#
_symmetry.space_group_name_H-M   'P 1'
#
loop_
_entity.id
_entity.type
_entity.pdbx_description
1 polymer ?
#
loop_
_entity_poly.entity_id
_entity_poly.type
_entity_poly.pdbx_seq_one_letter_code
_entity_poly.pdbx_strand_id
1 'polypeptide(L)'
;MSELIDVDAIPELEAMFRFQWEEAQQAHVLLYPEGMVKLNGPAGEILSVVDAKRSVGDIINLLNAKYPDAGGVDDDVKAFMLDALAQHWIRWVAS
;
A
#
# COMPACT_ATOMS: atom_id res chain seq x y z
N MET A 1 -3.22 -21.70 1.11
CA MET A 1 -2.65 -21.16 2.35
C MET A 1 -2.67 -19.66 2.20
N SER A 2 -3.62 -18.98 2.84
CA SER A 2 -3.60 -17.52 2.94
C SER A 2 -2.45 -17.17 3.88
N GLU A 3 -1.40 -16.52 3.35
CA GLU A 3 -0.42 -15.89 4.22
C GLU A 3 -1.17 -14.85 5.06
N LEU A 4 -1.16 -15.05 6.38
CA LEU A 4 -1.73 -14.09 7.31
C LEU A 4 -0.76 -12.92 7.37
N ILE A 5 -1.19 -11.75 6.89
CA ILE A 5 -0.46 -10.51 7.11
C ILE A 5 -0.44 -10.22 8.61
N ASP A 6 0.76 -10.08 9.16
CA ASP A 6 0.95 -9.60 10.52
C ASP A 6 0.53 -8.13 10.58
N VAL A 7 -0.47 -7.84 11.42
CA VAL A 7 -1.02 -6.48 11.56
C VAL A 7 -0.05 -5.54 12.27
N ASP A 8 0.93 -6.08 12.99
CA ASP A 8 1.96 -5.29 13.67
C ASP A 8 3.17 -5.03 12.76
N ALA A 9 3.24 -5.68 11.58
CA ALA A 9 4.30 -5.43 10.62
C ALA A 9 4.22 -4.02 10.03
N ILE A 10 5.39 -3.40 9.83
CA ILE A 10 5.52 -2.05 9.28
C ILE A 10 5.98 -2.17 7.82
N PRO A 11 5.14 -1.85 6.83
CA PRO A 11 5.55 -1.81 5.44
C PRO A 11 6.36 -0.55 5.13
N GLU A 12 7.32 -0.69 4.23
CA GLU A 12 8.13 0.38 3.67
C GLU A 12 8.21 0.23 2.16
N LEU A 13 8.05 1.34 1.43
CA LEU A 13 8.24 1.35 -0.03
C LEU A 13 9.70 1.07 -0.36
N GLU A 14 9.94 0.16 -1.30
CA GLU A 14 11.30 -0.17 -1.72
C GLU A 14 11.99 1.00 -2.42
N ALA A 15 13.29 1.16 -2.15
CA ALA A 15 14.03 2.38 -2.49
C ALA A 15 14.14 2.67 -4.00
N MET A 16 13.98 1.65 -4.85
CA MET A 16 13.99 1.81 -6.30
C MET A 16 12.69 2.41 -6.84
N PHE A 17 11.63 2.41 -6.05
CA PHE A 17 10.32 2.91 -6.47
C PHE A 17 10.10 4.36 -6.03
N ARG A 18 9.38 5.09 -6.87
CA ARG A 18 8.86 6.42 -6.55
C ARG A 18 7.35 6.42 -6.71
N PHE A 19 6.65 6.69 -5.61
CA PHE A 19 5.22 6.92 -5.60
C PHE A 19 4.90 8.39 -5.91
N GLN A 20 4.02 8.65 -6.87
CA GLN A 20 3.57 10.01 -7.21
C GLN A 20 2.15 10.03 -7.78
N TRP A 21 1.55 11.22 -7.82
CA TRP A 21 0.33 11.49 -8.57
C TRP A 21 0.67 11.92 -9.99
N GLU A 22 -0.03 11.38 -10.98
CA GLU A 22 0.10 11.79 -12.39
C GLU A 22 -1.18 12.48 -12.87
N GLU A 23 -1.10 13.79 -13.09
CA GLU A 23 -2.24 14.62 -13.50
C GLU A 23 -2.78 14.20 -14.87
N ALA A 24 -1.90 13.85 -15.81
CA ALA A 24 -2.31 13.41 -17.15
C ALA A 24 -3.16 12.11 -17.12
N GLN A 25 -3.00 11.30 -16.08
CA GLN A 25 -3.70 10.02 -15.92
C GLN A 25 -4.78 10.03 -14.84
N GLN A 26 -4.84 11.13 -14.06
CA GLN A 26 -5.68 11.29 -12.87
C GLN A 26 -5.59 10.07 -11.95
N ALA A 27 -4.35 9.62 -11.67
CA ALA A 27 -4.12 8.43 -10.86
C ALA A 27 -2.77 8.48 -10.14
N HIS A 28 -2.68 7.71 -9.06
CA HIS A 28 -1.41 7.37 -8.44
C HIS A 28 -0.64 6.37 -9.29
N VAL A 29 0.68 6.57 -9.37
CA VAL A 29 1.59 5.71 -10.11
C VAL A 29 2.79 5.34 -9.26
N LEU A 30 3.35 4.17 -9.55
CA LEU A 30 4.62 3.71 -9.01
C LEU A 30 5.64 3.66 -10.15
N LEU A 31 6.65 4.54 -10.09
CA LEU A 31 7.73 4.63 -11.08
C LEU A 31 8.93 3.80 -10.62
N TYR A 32 9.61 3.17 -11.58
CA TYR A 32 10.87 2.44 -11.39
C TYR A 32 11.69 2.50 -12.69
N PRO A 33 13.00 2.13 -12.69
CA PRO A 33 13.88 2.41 -13.82
C PRO A 33 13.40 1.84 -15.18
N GLU A 34 12.74 0.69 -15.17
CA GLU A 34 12.28 -0.01 -16.36
C GLU A 34 10.84 0.37 -16.78
N GLY A 35 10.10 1.16 -15.99
CA GLY A 35 8.72 1.50 -16.33
C GLY A 35 7.89 2.19 -15.25
N MET A 36 6.58 2.01 -15.37
CA MET A 36 5.60 2.55 -14.44
C MET A 36 4.43 1.59 -14.25
N VAL A 37 3.90 1.54 -13.03
CA VAL A 37 2.63 0.89 -12.71
C VAL A 37 1.58 1.96 -12.42
N LYS A 38 0.44 1.90 -13.10
CA LYS A 38 -0.74 2.70 -12.75
C LYS A 38 -1.51 1.95 -11.66
N LEU A 39 -1.69 2.58 -10.51
CA LEU A 39 -2.44 1.99 -9.40
C LEU A 39 -3.94 2.25 -9.61
N ASN A 40 -4.77 1.30 -9.16
CA ASN A 40 -6.20 1.55 -9.01
C ASN A 40 -6.44 2.45 -7.77
N GLY A 41 -7.67 2.95 -7.60
CA GLY A 41 -8.02 3.86 -6.50
C GLY A 41 -7.61 3.34 -5.12
N PRO A 42 -8.09 2.15 -4.70
CA PRO A 42 -7.73 1.57 -3.41
C PRO A 42 -6.21 1.37 -3.23
N ALA A 43 -5.52 0.81 -4.22
CA ALA A 43 -4.07 0.59 -4.15
C ALA A 43 -3.28 1.89 -4.00
N GLY A 44 -3.70 2.94 -4.71
CA GLY A 44 -3.11 4.27 -4.58
C GLY A 44 -3.31 4.87 -3.18
N GLU A 45 -4.52 4.75 -2.64
CA GLU A 45 -4.84 5.24 -1.28
C GLU A 45 -4.05 4.48 -0.20
N ILE A 46 -3.98 3.15 -0.30
CA ILE A 46 -3.22 2.32 0.64
C ILE A 46 -1.73 2.67 0.59
N LEU A 47 -1.13 2.72 -0.61
CA LEU A 47 0.28 3.02 -0.74
C LEU A 47 0.63 4.46 -0.34
N SER A 48 -0.32 5.40 -0.45
CA SER A 48 -0.12 6.80 -0.06
C SER A 48 0.15 7.01 1.43
N VAL A 49 -0.26 6.05 2.27
CA VAL A 49 -0.09 6.12 3.73
C VAL A 49 1.02 5.21 4.28
N VAL A 50 1.69 4.45 3.40
CA VAL A 50 2.87 3.65 3.72
C VAL A 50 4.07 4.59 3.88
N ASP A 51 4.59 4.71 5.10
CA ASP A 51 5.61 5.69 5.47
C ASP A 51 6.78 5.12 6.29
N ALA A 52 6.93 3.79 6.31
CA ALA A 52 7.92 3.06 7.10
C ALA A 52 7.77 3.26 8.63
N LYS A 53 6.60 3.72 9.11
CA LYS A 53 6.34 3.92 10.54
C LYS A 53 5.04 3.29 11.01
N ARG A 54 3.96 3.40 10.22
CA ARG A 54 2.66 2.80 10.56
C ARG A 54 2.69 1.30 10.35
N SER A 55 2.11 0.56 11.29
CA SER A 55 1.84 -0.86 11.08
C SER A 55 0.70 -1.07 10.07
N VAL A 56 0.51 -2.29 9.58
CA VAL A 56 -0.64 -2.65 8.75
C VAL A 56 -1.96 -2.36 9.49
N GLY A 57 -2.03 -2.65 10.79
CA GLY A 57 -3.19 -2.35 11.63
C GLY A 57 -3.47 -0.84 11.73
N ASP A 58 -2.43 -0.02 11.87
CA ASP A 58 -2.57 1.44 11.87
C ASP A 58 -3.07 1.97 10.52
N ILE A 59 -2.59 1.40 9.41
CA ILE A 59 -3.05 1.75 8.06
C ILE A 59 -4.54 1.40 7.89
N ILE A 60 -4.95 0.21 8.32
CA ILE A 60 -6.37 -0.22 8.30
C ILE A 60 -7.23 0.77 9.09
N ASN A 61 -6.83 1.09 10.32
CA ASN A 61 -7.57 2.02 11.17
C ASN A 61 -7.68 3.42 10.55
N LEU A 62 -6.57 3.92 9.97
CA LEU A 62 -6.52 5.21 9.31
C LEU A 62 -7.48 5.27 8.11
N LEU A 63 -7.47 4.24 7.26
CA LEU A 63 -8.32 4.20 6.07
C LEU A 63 -9.79 3.95 6.41
N ASN A 64 -10.09 3.10 7.39
CA ASN A 64 -11.46 2.93 7.91
C ASN A 64 -12.01 4.25 8.48
N ALA A 65 -11.18 5.04 9.16
CA ALA A 65 -11.57 6.37 9.65
C ALA A 65 -11.76 7.39 8.51
N LYS A 66 -10.97 7.30 7.43
CA LYS A 66 -11.10 8.14 6.23
C LYS A 66 -12.33 7.79 5.41
N TYR A 67 -12.74 6.52 5.40
CA TYR A 67 -13.86 5.99 4.62
C TYR A 67 -14.86 5.21 5.50
N PRO A 68 -15.58 5.89 6.42
CA PRO A 68 -16.49 5.22 7.35
C PRO A 68 -17.65 4.49 6.64
N ASP A 69 -18.04 4.96 5.45
CA ASP A 69 -19.13 4.39 4.66
C ASP A 69 -18.71 3.20 3.78
N ALA A 70 -17.42 2.83 3.76
CA ALA A 70 -16.91 1.73 2.93
C ALA A 70 -17.24 0.33 3.50
N GLY A 71 -17.66 0.23 4.77
CA GLY A 71 -18.01 -1.05 5.40
C GLY A 71 -16.81 -1.88 5.89
N GLY A 72 -15.60 -1.29 5.87
CA GLY A 72 -14.35 -1.95 6.28
C GLY A 72 -13.38 -2.16 5.11
N VAL A 73 -12.11 -1.79 5.27
CA VAL A 73 -11.05 -1.94 4.25
C VAL A 73 -10.01 -3.01 4.58
N ASP A 74 -10.19 -3.72 5.69
CA ASP A 74 -9.21 -4.65 6.27
C ASP A 74 -8.70 -5.69 5.26
N ASP A 75 -9.63 -6.32 4.52
CA ASP A 75 -9.29 -7.37 3.55
C ASP A 75 -8.63 -6.78 2.30
N ASP A 76 -9.05 -5.60 1.84
CA ASP A 76 -8.43 -4.89 0.71
C ASP A 76 -6.99 -4.48 1.04
N VAL A 77 -6.75 -3.98 2.26
CA VAL A 77 -5.41 -3.62 2.73
C VAL A 77 -4.53 -4.86 2.79
N LYS A 78 -4.99 -5.96 3.39
CA LYS A 78 -4.21 -7.20 3.50
C LYS A 78 -3.92 -7.81 2.13
N ALA A 79 -4.90 -7.84 1.23
CA ALA A 79 -4.72 -8.31 -0.13
C ALA A 79 -3.68 -7.46 -0.87
N PHE A 80 -3.76 -6.13 -0.75
CA PHE A 80 -2.77 -5.23 -1.34
C PHE A 80 -1.36 -5.48 -0.79
N MET A 81 -1.19 -5.69 0.52
CA MET A 81 0.13 -5.96 1.10
C MET A 81 0.75 -7.23 0.51
N LEU A 82 -0.05 -8.31 0.37
CA LEU A 82 0.40 -9.55 -0.25
C LEU A 82 0.85 -9.33 -1.71
N ASP A 83 0.01 -8.65 -2.49
CA ASP A 83 0.31 -8.37 -3.89
C ASP A 83 1.54 -7.45 -4.06
N ALA A 84 1.69 -6.45 -3.20
CA ALA A 84 2.81 -5.52 -3.21
C ALA A 84 4.13 -6.19 -2.80
N LEU A 85 4.08 -7.13 -1.84
CA LEU A 85 5.25 -7.95 -1.47
C LEU A 85 5.66 -8.90 -2.58
N ALA A 86 4.68 -9.58 -3.21
CA ALA A 86 4.93 -10.50 -4.32
C ALA A 86 5.55 -9.78 -5.53
N GLN A 87 5.23 -8.50 -5.72
CA GLN A 87 5.81 -7.64 -6.75
C GLN A 87 7.07 -6.88 -6.30
N HIS A 88 7.52 -7.10 -5.07
CA HIS A 88 8.67 -6.41 -4.46
C HIS A 88 8.55 -4.87 -4.44
N TRP A 89 7.32 -4.34 -4.41
CA TRP A 89 7.10 -2.89 -4.29
C TRP A 89 7.38 -2.38 -2.89
N ILE A 90 7.09 -3.23 -1.90
CA ILE A 90 7.30 -2.94 -0.49
C ILE A 90 8.13 -4.06 0.15
N ARG A 91 8.73 -3.73 1.27
CA ARG A 91 9.31 -4.69 2.21
C ARG A 91 8.85 -4.39 3.62
N TRP A 92 9.04 -5.35 4.52
CA TRP A 92 8.89 -5.11 5.94
C TRP A 92 10.12 -4.37 6.49
N VAL A 93 9.88 -3.39 7.36
CA VAL A 93 10.96 -2.82 8.17
C VAL A 93 11.48 -3.92 9.08
N ALA A 94 12.79 -4.18 9.03
CA ALA A 94 13.42 -5.14 9.92
C ALA A 94 13.36 -4.60 11.36
N SER A 95 12.90 -5.45 12.29
CA SER A 95 12.99 -5.18 13.73
C SER A 95 14.44 -5.08 14.22
#